data_AF-A0A3B9EQI7-F1
#
_entry.id   AF-A0A3B9EQI7-F1
#
_cell.length_a   1.000
_cell.length_b   1.000
_cell.length_c   1.000
_cell.angle_alpha   90.00
_cell.angle_beta   90.00
_cell.angle_gamma   90.00
#
_symmetry.space_group_name_H-M   'P 1'
#
loop_
_entity.id
_entity.type
_entity.pdbx_description
1 polymer ?
#
loop_
_entity_poly.entity_id
_entity_poly.type
_entity_poly.pdbx_seq_one_letter_code
_entity_poly.pdbx_strand_id
1 'polypeptide(L)'
;MAPRPSFDSRFLKFLAKHMAVGLALALTVSGLIVATDFAGLWSLVNRSETGLIAFAAMTFLFFVTFAGAQIAFAILSMPDKGE
;
A
#
# COMPACT_ATOMS: atom_id res chain seq x y z
N MET A 1 7.20 33.18 21.61
CA MET A 1 6.19 32.13 21.33
C MET A 1 6.54 31.53 19.97
N ALA A 2 7.02 30.29 19.92
CA ALA A 2 7.42 29.66 18.65
C ALA A 2 6.17 29.40 17.77
N PRO A 3 6.25 29.61 16.44
CA PRO A 3 5.13 29.36 15.54
C PRO A 3 4.72 27.87 15.60
N ARG A 4 3.42 27.61 15.71
CA ARG A 4 2.88 26.24 15.67
C ARG A 4 3.09 25.67 14.26
N PRO A 5 3.59 24.43 14.10
CA PRO A 5 3.70 23.82 12.79
C PRO A 5 2.29 23.76 12.17
N SER A 6 2.10 24.47 11.06
CA SER A 6 0.89 24.31 10.27
C SER A 6 1.00 23.00 9.51
N PHE A 7 0.00 22.13 9.63
CA PHE A 7 -0.07 20.91 8.84
C PHE A 7 -0.14 21.30 7.36
N ASP A 8 0.96 21.16 6.61
CA ASP A 8 0.97 21.46 5.18
C ASP A 8 0.15 20.38 4.46
N SER A 9 -1.06 20.75 4.05
CA SER A 9 -1.96 19.90 3.27
C SER A 9 -1.28 19.30 2.02
N ARG A 10 -0.25 19.94 1.47
CA ARG A 10 0.52 19.44 0.33
C ARG A 10 1.32 18.19 0.67
N PHE A 11 1.87 18.12 1.88
CA PHE A 11 2.58 16.93 2.35
C PHE A 11 1.62 15.75 2.50
N LEU A 12 0.45 15.96 3.11
CA LEU A 12 -0.55 14.90 3.25
C LEU A 12 -1.04 14.40 1.88
N LYS A 13 -1.26 15.31 0.91
CA LYS A 13 -1.59 14.94 -0.48
C LYS A 13 -0.46 14.14 -1.15
N PHE A 14 0.79 14.53 -0.92
CA PHE A 14 1.95 13.80 -1.42
C PHE A 14 2.00 12.36 -0.87
N LEU A 15 1.80 12.19 0.45
CA LEU A 15 1.75 10.87 1.09
C LEU A 15 0.59 10.04 0.54
N ALA A 16 -0.61 10.63 0.45
CA ALA A 16 -1.80 9.95 -0.04
C ALA A 16 -1.64 9.45 -1.48
N LYS A 17 -0.97 10.23 -2.35
CA LYS A 17 -0.68 9.82 -3.73
C LYS A 17 0.21 8.57 -3.78
N HIS A 18 1.30 8.52 -3.00
CA HIS A 18 2.21 7.37 -3.00
C HIS A 18 1.60 6.16 -2.28
N MET A 19 0.77 6.40 -1.26
CA MET A 19 -0.06 5.36 -0.64
C MET A 19 -1.00 4.72 -1.66
N ALA A 20 -1.63 5.50 -2.55
CA ALA A 20 -2.49 4.97 -3.60
C ALA A 20 -1.72 4.09 -4.61
N VAL A 21 -0.46 4.44 -4.92
CA VAL A 21 0.43 3.58 -5.74
C VAL A 21 0.69 2.25 -5.04
N GLY A 22 1.01 2.28 -3.74
CA GLY A 22 1.18 1.07 -2.94
C GLY A 22 -0.07 0.18 -2.90
N LEU A 23 -1.26 0.78 -2.81
CA LEU A 23 -2.54 0.06 -2.87
C LEU A 23 -2.76 -0.61 -4.22
N ALA A 24 -2.48 0.09 -5.31
CA ALA A 24 -2.61 -0.47 -6.66
C ALA A 24 -1.69 -1.69 -6.84
N LEU A 25 -0.45 -1.61 -6.35
CA LEU A 25 0.50 -2.72 -6.37
C LEU A 25 0.00 -3.90 -5.51
N ALA A 26 -0.50 -3.64 -4.30
CA ALA A 26 -1.01 -4.66 -3.42
C ALA A 26 -2.17 -5.45 -4.03
N LEU A 27 -3.16 -4.74 -4.61
CA LEU A 27 -4.30 -5.35 -5.30
C LEU A 27 -3.87 -6.15 -6.52
N THR A 28 -2.89 -5.64 -7.28
CA THR A 28 -2.37 -6.34 -8.46
C THR A 28 -1.70 -7.64 -8.06
N VAL A 29 -0.80 -7.60 -7.07
CA VAL A 29 -0.05 -8.79 -6.61
C VAL A 29 -0.98 -9.80 -5.94
N SER A 30 -1.84 -9.36 -5.01
CA SER A 30 -2.79 -10.27 -4.36
C SER A 30 -3.78 -10.88 -5.34
N GLY A 31 -4.26 -10.09 -6.29
CA GLY A 31 -5.12 -10.54 -7.38
C GLY A 31 -4.45 -11.58 -8.26
N LEU A 32 -3.18 -11.37 -8.65
CA LEU A 32 -2.41 -12.35 -9.43
C LEU A 32 -2.19 -13.65 -8.66
N ILE A 33 -1.77 -13.58 -7.39
CA ILE A 33 -1.57 -14.75 -6.54
C ILE A 33 -2.84 -15.61 -6.47
N VAL A 34 -3.98 -14.98 -6.22
CA VAL A 34 -5.27 -15.66 -6.18
C VAL A 34 -5.66 -16.17 -7.56
N ALA A 35 -5.54 -15.37 -8.62
CA ALA A 35 -5.91 -15.77 -9.98
C ALA A 35 -5.10 -16.97 -10.51
N THR A 36 -3.84 -17.11 -10.11
CA THR A 36 -2.99 -18.26 -10.49
C THR A 36 -3.18 -19.48 -9.58
N ASP A 37 -4.11 -19.43 -8.62
CA ASP A 37 -4.27 -20.43 -7.56
C ASP A 37 -2.94 -20.76 -6.86
N PHE A 38 -2.11 -19.74 -6.64
CA PHE A 38 -0.81 -19.94 -6.03
C PHE A 38 -0.98 -20.49 -4.62
N ALA A 39 -0.35 -21.63 -4.33
CA ALA A 39 -0.50 -22.37 -3.08
C ALA A 39 -1.96 -22.73 -2.71
N GLY A 40 -2.86 -22.86 -3.70
CA GLY A 40 -4.27 -23.22 -3.45
C GLY A 40 -5.13 -22.06 -2.93
N LEU A 41 -4.66 -20.82 -3.03
CA LEU A 41 -5.36 -19.65 -2.50
C LEU A 41 -6.67 -19.34 -3.23
N TRP A 42 -6.81 -19.65 -4.51
CA TRP A 42 -8.10 -19.50 -5.21
C TRP A 42 -9.14 -20.43 -4.58
N SER A 43 -8.76 -21.68 -4.37
CA SER A 43 -9.61 -22.67 -3.72
C SER A 43 -9.97 -22.25 -2.29
N LEU A 44 -8.99 -21.73 -1.53
CA LEU A 44 -9.22 -21.23 -0.16
C LEU A 44 -10.22 -20.07 -0.14
N VAL A 45 -10.03 -19.08 -1.02
CA VAL A 45 -10.89 -17.88 -1.08
C VAL A 45 -12.33 -18.23 -1.48
N ASN A 46 -12.52 -19.16 -2.41
CA ASN A 46 -13.84 -19.49 -2.95
C ASN A 46 -14.59 -20.60 -2.20
N ARG A 47 -13.90 -21.46 -1.43
CA ARG A 47 -14.52 -22.62 -0.77
C ARG A 47 -14.58 -22.53 0.76
N SER A 48 -13.91 -21.54 1.36
CA SER A 48 -13.96 -21.31 2.80
C SER A 48 -14.93 -20.19 3.16
N GLU A 49 -15.68 -20.35 4.24
CA GLU A 49 -16.49 -19.27 4.84
C GLU A 49 -15.63 -18.05 5.23
N THR A 50 -14.36 -18.29 5.56
CA THR A 50 -13.37 -17.24 5.92
C THR A 50 -12.50 -16.80 4.75
N GLY A 51 -12.76 -17.29 3.53
CA GLY A 51 -11.89 -17.06 2.37
C GLY A 51 -11.68 -15.59 2.02
N LEU A 52 -12.76 -14.79 2.07
CA LEU A 52 -12.70 -13.35 1.83
C LEU A 52 -11.89 -12.61 2.91
N ILE A 53 -11.98 -13.05 4.17
CA ILE A 53 -11.21 -12.47 5.28
C ILE A 53 -9.72 -12.73 5.06
N ALA A 54 -9.34 -13.95 4.68
CA ALA A 54 -7.95 -14.28 4.37
C ALA A 54 -7.40 -13.43 3.21
N PHE A 55 -8.17 -13.28 2.13
CA PHE A 55 -7.79 -12.41 1.01
C PHE A 55 -7.62 -10.95 1.44
N ALA A 56 -8.56 -10.42 2.24
CA ALA A 56 -8.49 -9.06 2.75
C ALA A 56 -7.27 -8.85 3.66
N ALA A 57 -6.99 -9.78 4.59
CA ALA A 57 -5.83 -9.71 5.47
C ALA A 57 -4.52 -9.72 4.68
N MET A 58 -4.37 -10.67 3.73
CA MET A 58 -3.19 -10.73 2.86
C MET A 58 -3.01 -9.45 2.05
N THR A 59 -4.08 -8.99 1.38
CA THR A 59 -4.04 -7.76 0.57
C THR A 59 -3.71 -6.54 1.42
N PHE A 60 -4.26 -6.44 2.62
CA PHE A 60 -3.97 -5.35 3.55
C PHE A 60 -2.51 -5.36 3.99
N LEU A 61 -1.94 -6.53 4.30
CA LEU A 61 -0.52 -6.64 4.65
C LEU A 61 0.39 -6.21 3.48
N PHE A 62 0.11 -6.68 2.26
CA PHE A 62 0.81 -6.19 1.07
C PHE A 62 0.64 -4.69 0.85
N PHE A 63 -0.55 -4.14 1.10
CA PHE A 63 -0.79 -2.71 1.02
C PHE A 63 0.11 -1.94 1.98
N VAL A 64 0.16 -2.33 3.26
CA VAL A 64 1.03 -1.67 4.25
C VAL A 64 2.50 -1.74 3.82
N THR A 65 2.97 -2.90 3.36
CA THR A 65 4.35 -3.08 2.89
C THR A 65 4.67 -2.21 1.66
N PHE A 66 3.86 -2.29 0.60
CA PHE A 66 4.11 -1.55 -0.64
C PHE A 66 3.88 -0.05 -0.50
N ALA A 67 2.87 0.39 0.25
CA ALA A 67 2.66 1.81 0.53
C ALA A 67 3.81 2.39 1.36
N GLY A 68 4.28 1.66 2.38
CA GLY A 68 5.44 2.06 3.16
C GLY A 68 6.70 2.20 2.30
N ALA A 69 6.99 1.20 1.46
CA ALA A 69 8.13 1.24 0.55
C ALA A 69 8.03 2.40 -0.47
N GLN A 70 6.85 2.64 -1.04
CA GLN A 70 6.63 3.73 -2.00
C GLN A 70 6.76 5.11 -1.35
N ILE A 71 6.23 5.30 -0.14
CA ILE A 71 6.38 6.56 0.59
C ILE A 71 7.85 6.80 0.93
N ALA A 72 8.56 5.78 1.42
CA ALA A 72 9.98 5.88 1.73
C ALA A 72 10.80 6.24 0.48
N PHE A 73 10.58 5.52 -0.62
CA PHE A 73 11.22 5.81 -1.90
C PHE A 73 10.97 7.26 -2.35
N ALA A 74 9.72 7.72 -2.26
CA ALA A 74 9.35 9.05 -2.72
C ALA A 74 9.96 10.18 -1.87
N ILE A 75 10.08 9.97 -0.54
CA ILE A 75 10.75 10.92 0.36
C ILE A 75 12.26 10.94 0.09
N LEU A 76 12.89 9.77 -0.01
CA LEU A 76 14.34 9.65 -0.22
C LEU A 76 14.80 10.10 -1.61
N SER A 77 13.90 10.13 -2.59
CA SER A 77 14.17 10.59 -3.95
C SER A 77 13.86 12.08 -4.15
N MET A 78 13.45 12.81 -3.12
CA MET A 78 13.25 14.26 -3.25
C MET A 78 14.61 14.93 -3.49
N PRO A 79 14.71 15.84 -4.48
CA PRO A 79 15.92 16.64 -4.65
C PRO A 79 16.13 17.53 -3.43
N ASP A 80 17.39 17.68 -3.04
CA ASP A 80 17.74 18.57 -1.94
C ASP A 80 17.45 20.01 -2.37
N LYS A 81 16.80 20.79 -1.51
CA LYS A 81 16.37 22.17 -1.83
C LYS A 81 17.53 23.18 -1.86
N GLY A 82 18.76 22.72 -2.10
CA GLY A 82 20.01 23.46 -1.99
C GLY A 82 20.78 23.67 -3.29
N GLU A 83 20.25 23.21 -4.44
CA GLU A 83 20.76 23.52 -5.78
C GLU A 83 19.66 24.13 -6.66
#